data_AF-A0A3A1YB11-F1
#
_entry.id   AF-A0A3A1YB11-F1
#
_cell.length_a   1.000
_cell.length_b   1.000
_cell.length_c   1.000
_cell.angle_alpha   90.00
_cell.angle_beta   90.00
_cell.angle_gamma   90.00
#
_symmetry.space_group_name_H-M   'P 1'
#
loop_
_entity.id
_entity.type
_entity.pdbx_description
1 polymer ?
#
loop_
_entity_poly.entity_id
_entity_poly.type
_entity_poly.pdbx_seq_one_letter_code
_entity_poly.pdbx_strand_id
1 'polypeptide(L)'
;MQNLVRKTIIFAIFLGLVLVITTLYYLRDPIYNKARYDYLSTLSYNQVMANYENKRAVENSTTRAMMIQNLFERMVVVYNHLYPEVQYNWELNLIKSDNINAYAMPSGGIVIFTGIIDELELTYAEVAAIIGHEMGHVILEHARNRQAQENLTEAAENIGSFVFQLLTGSNNARTDGVGDFVSRVLVGLTYSRTQELQADVLGMYLIANAGIDPSAAVSVFQKLGTLESSDSDFRSDHPYSEKRVSLLQKHLPQAKEIYELMTIYQKHGVKENFPYVKPNLQNRY
;
A
#
# COMPACT_ATOMS: atom_id res chain seq x y z
N MET A 1 -17.08 50.45 -23.75
CA MET A 1 -17.25 49.50 -22.62
C MET A 1 -17.10 48.02 -23.03
N GLN A 2 -17.78 47.53 -24.08
CA GLN A 2 -17.71 46.11 -24.49
C GLN A 2 -16.29 45.57 -24.79
N ASN A 3 -15.41 46.36 -25.42
CA ASN A 3 -14.03 45.95 -25.70
C ASN A 3 -13.16 45.79 -24.43
N LEU A 4 -13.43 46.57 -23.38
CA LEU A 4 -12.70 46.48 -22.12
C LEU A 4 -13.12 45.22 -21.36
N VAL A 5 -14.43 44.97 -21.29
CA VAL A 5 -15.00 43.75 -20.68
C VAL A 5 -14.46 42.49 -21.37
N ARG A 6 -14.42 42.47 -22.72
CA ARG A 6 -13.87 41.33 -23.47
C ARG A 6 -12.38 41.10 -23.19
N LYS A 7 -11.57 42.16 -23.10
CA LYS A 7 -10.14 42.05 -22.75
C LYS A 7 -9.93 41.55 -21.33
N THR A 8 -10.73 42.01 -20.37
CA THR A 8 -10.67 41.54 -18.97
C THR A 8 -11.02 40.06 -18.86
N ILE A 9 -12.06 39.60 -19.56
CA ILE A 9 -12.44 38.18 -19.58
C ILE A 9 -11.32 37.32 -20.18
N ILE A 10 -10.74 37.72 -21.32
CA ILE A 10 -9.63 37.00 -21.95
C ILE A 10 -8.42 36.93 -21.02
N PHE A 11 -8.08 38.04 -20.35
CA PHE A 11 -6.97 38.07 -19.40
C PHE A 11 -7.22 37.19 -18.18
N ALA A 12 -8.43 37.18 -17.62
CA ALA A 12 -8.80 36.31 -16.50
C ALA A 12 -8.75 34.82 -16.89
N ILE A 13 -9.23 34.46 -18.08
CA ILE A 13 -9.12 33.10 -18.63
C ILE A 13 -7.65 32.69 -18.78
N PHE A 14 -6.81 33.57 -19.33
CA PHE A 14 -5.38 33.32 -19.48
C PHE A 14 -4.68 33.11 -18.12
N LEU A 15 -4.97 33.97 -17.13
CA LEU A 15 -4.40 33.85 -15.79
C LEU A 15 -4.85 32.55 -15.11
N GLY A 16 -6.13 32.19 -15.26
CA GLY A 16 -6.68 30.92 -14.80
C GLY A 16 -5.96 29.73 -15.44
N LEU A 17 -5.78 29.73 -16.76
CA LEU A 17 -5.04 28.69 -17.49
C LEU A 17 -3.60 28.55 -17.01
N VAL A 18 -2.89 29.66 -16.76
CA VAL A 18 -1.52 29.62 -16.23
C VAL A 18 -1.49 28.99 -14.84
N LEU A 19 -2.43 29.37 -13.96
CA LEU A 19 -2.53 28.81 -12.61
C LEU A 19 -2.81 27.30 -12.67
N VAL A 20 -3.73 26.89 -13.55
CA VAL A 20 -4.08 25.49 -13.80
C VAL A 20 -2.89 24.67 -14.31
N ILE A 21 -2.18 25.16 -15.34
CA ILE A 21 -1.01 24.48 -15.88
C ILE A 21 0.06 24.34 -14.81
N THR A 22 0.24 25.37 -13.98
CA THR A 22 1.21 25.36 -12.89
C THR A 22 0.80 24.37 -11.79
N THR A 23 -0.48 24.33 -11.40
CA THR A 23 -1.00 23.34 -10.44
C THR A 23 -0.89 21.91 -10.96
N LEU A 24 -1.27 21.64 -12.21
CA LEU A 24 -1.12 20.33 -12.84
C LEU A 24 0.35 19.93 -12.96
N TYR A 25 1.26 20.88 -13.21
CA TYR A 25 2.70 20.66 -13.23
C TYR A 25 3.21 20.20 -11.85
N TYR A 26 2.83 20.88 -10.77
CA TYR A 26 3.21 20.49 -9.40
C TYR A 26 2.52 19.19 -8.93
N LEU A 27 1.28 18.93 -9.35
CA LEU A 27 0.60 17.65 -9.06
C LEU A 27 1.23 16.47 -9.81
N ARG A 28 1.82 16.75 -10.98
CA ARG A 28 2.56 15.76 -11.79
C ARG A 28 4.00 15.58 -11.32
N ASP A 29 4.57 16.51 -10.54
CA ASP A 29 5.90 16.37 -9.98
C ASP A 29 5.93 15.17 -9.01
N PRO A 30 6.65 14.09 -9.37
CA PRO A 30 6.62 12.86 -8.59
C PRO A 30 7.30 13.02 -7.22
N ILE A 31 8.27 13.93 -7.09
CA ILE A 31 9.00 14.15 -5.84
C ILE A 31 8.13 14.93 -4.86
N TYR A 32 7.52 16.03 -5.32
CA TYR A 32 6.65 16.85 -4.48
C TYR A 32 5.43 16.06 -4.00
N ASN A 33 4.79 15.33 -4.91
CA ASN A 33 3.62 14.52 -4.59
C ASN A 33 3.98 13.37 -3.63
N LYS A 34 5.15 12.74 -3.82
CA LYS A 34 5.66 11.71 -2.90
C LYS A 34 5.83 12.22 -1.47
N ALA A 35 6.59 13.29 -1.28
CA ALA A 35 6.88 13.82 0.06
C ALA A 35 5.62 14.27 0.81
N ARG A 36 4.70 14.94 0.11
CA ARG A 36 3.42 15.35 0.69
C ARG A 36 2.54 14.15 1.06
N TYR A 37 2.43 13.17 0.17
CA TYR A 37 1.60 12.00 0.41
C TYR A 37 2.16 11.13 1.54
N ASP A 38 3.48 10.97 1.62
CA ASP A 38 4.15 10.27 2.73
C ASP A 38 3.87 10.98 4.07
N TYR A 39 3.98 12.30 4.11
CA TYR A 39 3.68 13.09 5.31
C TYR A 39 2.22 12.93 5.77
N LEU A 40 1.26 13.07 4.86
CA LEU A 40 -0.16 12.90 5.17
C LEU A 40 -0.47 11.47 5.59
N SER A 41 0.13 10.46 4.94
CA SER A 41 0.02 9.06 5.32
C SER A 41 0.52 8.82 6.75
N THR A 42 1.67 9.38 7.13
CA THR A 42 2.21 9.28 8.50
C THR A 42 1.28 9.92 9.52
N LEU A 43 0.73 11.11 9.24
CA LEU A 43 -0.25 11.76 10.13
C LEU A 43 -1.50 10.89 10.33
N SER A 44 -2.05 10.36 9.23
CA SER A 44 -3.21 9.47 9.26
C SER A 44 -2.92 8.20 10.07
N TYR A 45 -1.76 7.58 9.85
CA TYR A 45 -1.36 6.38 10.58
C TYR A 45 -1.27 6.66 12.08
N ASN A 46 -0.60 7.73 12.49
CA ASN A 46 -0.48 8.12 13.89
C ASN A 46 -1.85 8.37 14.53
N GLN A 47 -2.78 9.01 13.80
CA GLN A 47 -4.13 9.24 14.28
C GLN A 47 -4.92 7.94 14.48
N VAL A 48 -4.79 7.00 13.54
CA VAL A 48 -5.43 5.68 13.63
C VAL A 48 -4.84 4.87 14.78
N MET A 49 -3.51 4.86 14.93
CA MET A 49 -2.83 4.19 16.03
C MET A 49 -3.21 4.76 17.39
N ALA A 50 -3.25 6.08 17.54
CA ALA A 50 -3.75 6.73 18.75
C ALA A 50 -5.20 6.31 19.09
N ASN A 51 -6.05 6.04 18.08
CA ASN A 51 -7.40 5.52 18.32
C ASN A 51 -7.37 4.10 18.91
N TYR A 52 -6.53 3.22 18.37
CA TYR A 52 -6.37 1.85 18.89
C TYR A 52 -5.73 1.82 20.27
N GLU A 53 -4.75 2.69 20.53
CA GLU A 53 -4.12 2.84 21.85
C GLU A 53 -5.15 3.28 22.91
N ASN A 54 -5.96 4.30 22.59
CA ASN A 54 -7.04 4.76 23.47
C ASN A 54 -8.07 3.67 23.78
N LYS A 55 -8.30 2.76 22.83
CA LYS A 55 -9.16 1.58 23.00
C LYS A 55 -8.45 0.41 23.68
N ARG A 56 -7.16 0.53 24.01
CA ARG A 56 -6.30 -0.56 24.51
C ARG A 56 -6.29 -1.79 23.60
N ALA A 57 -6.36 -1.56 22.29
CA ALA A 57 -6.41 -2.60 21.28
C ALA A 57 -5.03 -2.97 20.71
N VAL A 58 -4.00 -2.14 20.91
CA VAL A 58 -2.65 -2.44 20.43
C VAL A 58 -2.03 -3.57 21.24
N GLU A 59 -1.56 -4.63 20.57
CA GLU A 59 -1.03 -5.86 21.16
C GLU A 59 0.43 -6.10 20.73
N ASN A 60 1.35 -5.20 21.04
CA ASN A 60 2.76 -5.34 20.61
C ASN A 60 3.68 -6.05 21.63
N SER A 61 3.17 -6.36 22.82
CA SER A 61 3.98 -6.90 23.93
C SER A 61 3.78 -8.40 24.17
N THR A 62 2.95 -9.09 23.39
CA THR A 62 2.74 -10.53 23.53
C THR A 62 3.82 -11.33 22.81
N THR A 63 4.03 -12.59 23.21
CA THR A 63 4.96 -13.50 22.52
C THR A 63 4.64 -13.62 21.03
N ARG A 64 3.34 -13.69 20.70
CA ARG A 64 2.85 -13.70 19.31
C ARG A 64 3.33 -12.46 18.55
N ALA A 65 3.13 -11.28 19.12
CA ALA A 65 3.56 -10.02 18.51
C ALA A 65 5.07 -9.93 18.34
N MET A 66 5.86 -10.36 19.34
CA MET A 66 7.32 -10.38 19.23
C MET A 66 7.82 -11.33 18.12
N MET A 67 7.18 -12.49 17.96
CA MET A 67 7.52 -13.43 16.89
C MET A 67 7.20 -12.85 15.51
N ILE A 68 6.04 -12.23 15.36
CA ILE A 68 5.62 -11.55 14.12
C ILE A 68 6.59 -10.38 13.82
N GLN A 69 6.90 -9.57 14.81
CA GLN A 69 7.84 -8.44 14.69
C GLN A 69 9.23 -8.90 14.23
N ASN A 70 9.73 -10.02 14.76
CA ASN A 70 11.01 -10.57 14.33
C ASN A 70 11.02 -10.99 12.85
N LEU A 71 9.92 -11.57 12.36
CA LEU A 71 9.79 -11.92 10.94
C LEU A 71 9.71 -10.67 10.06
N PHE A 72 8.95 -9.67 10.49
CA PHE A 72 8.88 -8.38 9.82
C PHE A 72 10.24 -7.69 9.73
N GLU A 73 11.01 -7.64 10.82
CA GLU A 73 12.37 -7.06 10.82
C GLU A 73 13.31 -7.78 9.83
N ARG A 74 13.22 -9.11 9.72
CA ARG A 74 13.97 -9.86 8.70
C ARG A 74 13.58 -9.42 7.29
N MET A 75 12.30 -9.19 7.04
CA MET A 75 11.81 -8.72 5.74
C MET A 75 12.24 -7.27 5.46
N VAL A 76 12.28 -6.39 6.47
CA VAL A 76 12.81 -5.02 6.35
C VAL A 76 14.29 -5.03 5.98
N VAL A 77 15.10 -5.93 6.55
CA VAL A 77 16.53 -6.09 6.17
C VAL A 77 16.66 -6.47 4.69
N VAL A 78 15.86 -7.44 4.22
CA VAL A 78 15.82 -7.83 2.80
C VAL A 78 15.40 -6.66 1.93
N TYR A 79 14.34 -5.96 2.32
CA TYR A 79 13.82 -4.79 1.61
C TYR A 79 14.91 -3.71 1.45
N ASN A 80 15.60 -3.34 2.54
CA ASN A 80 16.63 -2.30 2.51
C ASN A 80 17.79 -2.67 1.56
N HIS A 81 18.11 -3.96 1.47
CA HIS A 81 19.11 -4.45 0.52
C HIS A 81 18.61 -4.41 -0.93
N LEU A 82 17.38 -4.86 -1.17
CA LEU A 82 16.80 -4.92 -2.51
C LEU A 82 16.47 -3.52 -3.06
N TYR A 83 16.06 -2.59 -2.22
CA TYR A 83 15.54 -1.27 -2.61
C TYR A 83 16.26 -0.13 -1.89
N PRO A 84 17.59 0.02 -2.01
CA PRO A 84 18.34 1.01 -1.25
C PRO A 84 17.94 2.47 -1.56
N GLU A 85 17.45 2.73 -2.78
CA GLU A 85 17.06 4.06 -3.26
C GLU A 85 15.73 4.56 -2.68
N VAL A 86 14.91 3.66 -2.13
CA VAL A 86 13.61 4.00 -1.54
C VAL A 86 13.66 3.58 -0.08
N GLN A 87 13.36 4.48 0.84
CA GLN A 87 13.39 4.18 2.27
C GLN A 87 12.04 4.55 2.87
N TYR A 88 11.45 3.62 3.61
CA TYR A 88 10.24 3.82 4.40
C TYR A 88 10.57 3.66 5.88
N ASN A 89 9.85 4.38 6.72
CA ASN A 89 9.89 4.17 8.16
C ASN A 89 8.91 3.05 8.48
N TRP A 90 9.36 1.82 8.22
CA TRP A 90 8.56 0.61 8.41
C TRP A 90 8.15 0.44 9.88
N GLU A 91 6.86 0.32 10.11
CA GLU A 91 6.28 0.05 11.42
C GLU A 91 5.21 -1.04 11.26
N LEU A 92 5.11 -1.94 12.24
CA LEU A 92 4.10 -2.98 12.26
C LEU A 92 3.40 -2.96 13.62
N ASN A 93 2.08 -2.96 13.60
CA ASN A 93 1.26 -3.00 14.80
C ASN A 93 0.24 -4.13 14.70
N LEU A 94 0.15 -4.94 15.77
CA LEU A 94 -0.89 -5.94 15.93
C LEU A 94 -2.07 -5.33 16.71
N ILE A 95 -3.27 -5.47 16.19
CA ILE A 95 -4.49 -4.89 16.76
C ILE A 95 -5.43 -6.01 17.19
N LYS A 96 -5.71 -6.09 18.49
CA LYS A 96 -6.70 -6.99 19.06
C LYS A 96 -8.09 -6.63 18.57
N SER A 97 -8.65 -7.47 17.71
CA SER A 97 -9.98 -7.34 17.13
C SER A 97 -10.38 -8.66 16.46
N ASP A 98 -11.66 -8.95 16.43
CA ASP A 98 -12.21 -10.10 15.68
C ASP A 98 -12.29 -9.81 14.16
N ASN A 99 -11.94 -8.60 13.73
CA ASN A 99 -11.92 -8.25 12.31
C ASN A 99 -10.88 -9.07 11.53
N ILE A 100 -11.30 -9.69 10.43
CA ILE A 100 -10.45 -10.40 9.48
C ILE A 100 -9.89 -9.39 8.48
N ASN A 101 -8.87 -8.63 8.91
CA ASN A 101 -8.23 -7.63 8.07
C ASN A 101 -6.71 -7.49 8.31
N ALA A 102 -6.04 -6.84 7.36
CA ALA A 102 -4.67 -6.36 7.39
C ALA A 102 -4.53 -5.25 6.35
N TYR A 103 -3.71 -4.23 6.61
CA TYR A 103 -3.43 -3.20 5.60
C TYR A 103 -2.09 -2.52 5.83
N ALA A 104 -1.53 -1.93 4.76
CA ALA A 104 -0.42 -1.00 4.82
C ALA A 104 -0.78 0.41 4.40
N MET A 105 -0.29 1.37 5.18
CA MET A 105 -0.27 2.78 4.84
C MET A 105 0.90 3.10 3.90
N PRO A 106 0.75 4.04 2.96
CA PRO A 106 1.79 4.43 2.01
C PRO A 106 3.15 4.80 2.61
N SER A 107 3.16 5.28 3.86
CA SER A 107 4.37 5.65 4.60
C SER A 107 5.16 4.46 5.19
N GLY A 108 4.65 3.24 5.06
CA GLY A 108 5.27 2.01 5.59
C GLY A 108 4.69 1.52 6.93
N GLY A 109 3.59 2.10 7.40
CA GLY A 109 2.91 1.64 8.60
C GLY A 109 1.95 0.49 8.28
N ILE A 110 2.15 -0.68 8.87
CA ILE A 110 1.36 -1.89 8.64
C ILE A 110 0.52 -2.18 9.89
N VAL A 111 -0.73 -2.59 9.67
CA VAL A 111 -1.66 -3.04 10.71
C VAL A 111 -2.12 -4.45 10.38
N ILE A 112 -2.02 -5.36 11.35
CA ILE A 112 -2.60 -6.70 11.29
C ILE A 112 -3.63 -6.81 12.42
N PHE A 113 -4.83 -7.31 12.13
CA PHE A 113 -5.82 -7.57 13.16
C PHE A 113 -5.69 -9.01 13.67
N THR A 114 -5.96 -9.27 14.94
CA THR A 114 -5.83 -10.65 15.48
C THR A 114 -6.84 -11.62 14.85
N GLY A 115 -8.01 -11.12 14.43
CA GLY A 115 -9.08 -11.91 13.82
C GLY A 115 -8.66 -12.66 12.56
N ILE A 116 -7.85 -12.07 11.67
CA ILE A 116 -7.35 -12.80 10.48
C ILE A 116 -6.41 -13.95 10.86
N ILE A 117 -5.68 -13.83 11.97
CA ILE A 117 -4.78 -14.87 12.46
C ILE A 117 -5.59 -15.99 13.11
N ASP A 118 -6.53 -15.61 13.98
CA ASP A 118 -7.25 -16.53 14.84
C ASP A 118 -8.33 -17.31 14.05
N GLU A 119 -9.05 -16.66 13.12
CA GLU A 119 -10.09 -17.30 12.31
C GLU A 119 -9.53 -18.30 11.29
N LEU A 120 -8.38 -18.00 10.69
CA LEU A 120 -7.75 -18.83 9.65
C LEU A 120 -6.68 -19.78 10.22
N GLU A 121 -6.50 -19.78 11.54
CA GLU A 121 -5.47 -20.54 12.24
C GLU A 121 -4.09 -20.36 11.58
N LEU A 122 -3.68 -19.10 11.38
CA LEU A 122 -2.49 -18.79 10.61
C LEU A 122 -1.21 -19.15 11.39
N THR A 123 -0.31 -19.84 10.69
CA THR A 123 1.07 -20.00 11.13
C THR A 123 1.83 -18.67 11.01
N TYR A 124 2.94 -18.50 11.73
CA TYR A 124 3.76 -17.29 11.61
C TYR A 124 4.30 -17.06 10.19
N ALA A 125 4.54 -18.12 9.42
CA ALA A 125 4.94 -17.99 8.02
C ALA A 125 3.80 -17.44 7.14
N GLU A 126 2.55 -17.83 7.41
CA GLU A 126 1.37 -17.30 6.72
C GLU A 126 1.08 -15.85 7.11
N VAL A 127 1.28 -15.48 8.37
CA VAL A 127 1.22 -14.06 8.80
C VAL A 127 2.30 -13.24 8.10
N ALA A 128 3.54 -13.76 7.99
CA ALA A 128 4.59 -13.10 7.24
C ALA A 128 4.27 -12.97 5.75
N ALA A 129 3.53 -13.91 5.16
CA ALA A 129 3.06 -13.80 3.79
C ALA A 129 2.06 -12.65 3.59
N ILE A 130 1.12 -12.46 4.53
CA ILE A 130 0.21 -11.29 4.54
C ILE A 130 1.03 -9.99 4.66
N ILE A 131 1.98 -9.94 5.60
CA ILE A 131 2.87 -8.77 5.75
C ILE A 131 3.67 -8.52 4.46
N GLY A 132 4.13 -9.57 3.80
CA GLY A 132 4.91 -9.47 2.56
C GLY A 132 4.09 -8.91 1.41
N HIS A 133 2.83 -9.31 1.32
CA HIS A 133 1.85 -8.76 0.39
C HIS A 133 1.61 -7.26 0.65
N GLU A 134 1.36 -6.88 1.91
CA GLU A 134 1.17 -5.48 2.32
C GLU A 134 2.42 -4.61 2.07
N MET A 135 3.60 -5.12 2.38
CA MET A 135 4.86 -4.47 2.00
C MET A 135 4.97 -4.33 0.48
N GLY A 136 4.52 -5.32 -0.28
CA GLY A 136 4.49 -5.28 -1.74
C GLY A 136 3.69 -4.11 -2.29
N HIS A 137 2.52 -3.82 -1.72
CA HIS A 137 1.72 -2.64 -2.09
C HIS A 137 2.46 -1.32 -1.87
N VAL A 138 3.18 -1.20 -0.76
CA VAL A 138 3.94 0.02 -0.43
C VAL A 138 5.19 0.15 -1.32
N ILE A 139 5.96 -0.93 -1.50
CA ILE A 139 7.18 -0.95 -2.33
C ILE A 139 6.88 -0.59 -3.78
N LEU A 140 5.73 -1.04 -4.31
CA LEU A 140 5.30 -0.75 -5.68
C LEU A 140 4.45 0.54 -5.78
N GLU A 141 4.34 1.27 -4.67
CA GLU A 141 3.63 2.54 -4.56
C GLU A 141 2.18 2.49 -5.08
N HIS A 142 1.49 1.36 -4.90
CA HIS A 142 0.17 1.13 -5.47
C HIS A 142 -0.86 2.20 -5.04
N ALA A 143 -0.88 2.53 -3.73
CA ALA A 143 -1.76 3.55 -3.19
C ALA A 143 -1.41 4.97 -3.70
N ARG A 144 -0.11 5.30 -3.79
CA ARG A 144 0.35 6.60 -4.31
C ARG A 144 0.00 6.75 -5.79
N ASN A 145 0.21 5.71 -6.59
CA ASN A 145 -0.11 5.71 -8.02
C ASN A 145 -1.60 5.92 -8.26
N ARG A 146 -2.46 5.33 -7.44
CA ARG A 146 -3.90 5.57 -7.48
C ARG A 146 -4.28 6.98 -7.04
N GLN A 147 -3.79 7.44 -5.89
CA GLN A 147 -4.07 8.80 -5.42
C GLN A 147 -3.61 9.85 -6.44
N ALA A 148 -2.47 9.63 -7.10
CA ALA A 148 -2.01 10.52 -8.16
C ALA A 148 -3.03 10.59 -9.32
N GLN A 149 -3.63 9.47 -9.70
CA GLN A 149 -4.70 9.44 -10.71
C GLN A 149 -5.98 10.12 -10.22
N GLU A 150 -6.37 9.90 -8.97
CA GLU A 150 -7.56 10.53 -8.37
C GLU A 150 -7.38 12.04 -8.21
N ASN A 151 -6.24 12.50 -7.67
CA ASN A 151 -5.91 13.93 -7.54
C ASN A 151 -5.86 14.63 -8.90
N LEU A 152 -5.39 13.96 -9.95
CA LEU A 152 -5.44 14.51 -11.32
C LEU A 152 -6.88 14.65 -11.82
N THR A 153 -7.73 13.67 -11.51
CA THR A 153 -9.15 13.69 -11.87
C THR A 153 -9.89 14.79 -11.11
N GLU A 154 -9.68 14.89 -9.81
CA GLU A 154 -10.27 15.92 -8.96
C GLU A 154 -9.76 17.32 -9.34
N ALA A 155 -8.47 17.47 -9.65
CA ALA A 155 -7.95 18.72 -10.18
C ALA A 155 -8.64 19.09 -11.50
N ALA A 156 -8.83 18.14 -12.42
CA ALA A 156 -9.56 18.36 -13.67
C ALA A 156 -11.02 18.78 -13.44
N GLU A 157 -11.71 18.16 -12.47
CA GLU A 157 -13.08 18.52 -12.09
C GLU A 157 -13.15 19.91 -11.46
N ASN A 158 -12.22 20.24 -10.55
CA ASN A 158 -12.11 21.55 -9.92
C ASN A 158 -11.80 22.65 -10.95
N ILE A 159 -10.99 22.35 -11.97
CA ILE A 159 -10.74 23.25 -13.11
C ILE A 159 -12.03 23.47 -13.90
N GLY A 160 -12.75 22.39 -14.24
CA GLY A 160 -14.03 22.46 -14.92
C GLY A 160 -15.05 23.30 -14.14
N SER A 161 -15.11 23.12 -12.82
CA SER A 161 -15.94 23.87 -11.90
C SER A 161 -15.54 25.35 -11.82
N PHE A 162 -14.24 25.68 -11.75
CA PHE A 162 -13.75 27.06 -11.76
C PHE A 162 -14.05 27.79 -13.07
N VAL A 163 -13.84 27.13 -14.21
CA VAL A 163 -14.20 27.69 -15.53
C VAL A 163 -15.71 27.90 -15.61
N PHE A 164 -16.51 26.94 -15.15
CA PHE A 164 -17.96 27.06 -15.10
C PHE A 164 -18.40 28.21 -14.18
N GLN A 165 -17.80 28.36 -13.00
CA GLN A 165 -18.03 29.47 -12.07
C GLN A 165 -17.71 30.83 -12.73
N LEU A 166 -16.56 30.95 -13.41
CA LEU A 166 -16.17 32.19 -14.07
C LEU A 166 -17.16 32.57 -15.19
N LEU A 167 -17.76 31.58 -15.86
CA LEU A 167 -18.73 31.78 -16.93
C LEU A 167 -20.18 32.02 -16.43
N THR A 168 -20.54 31.48 -15.26
CA THR A 168 -21.94 31.44 -14.78
C THR A 168 -22.20 32.19 -13.48
N GLY A 169 -21.15 32.57 -12.73
CA GLY A 169 -21.24 33.26 -11.44
C GLY A 169 -21.63 32.36 -10.25
N SER A 170 -21.60 31.04 -10.39
CA SER A 170 -22.00 30.08 -9.33
C SER A 170 -20.85 29.79 -8.34
N ASN A 171 -21.15 29.67 -7.03
CA ASN A 171 -20.14 29.40 -5.99
C ASN A 171 -20.27 27.99 -5.41
N ASN A 172 -19.37 27.08 -5.80
CA ASN A 172 -19.19 25.76 -5.19
C ASN A 172 -17.69 25.44 -5.05
N ALA A 173 -17.05 25.85 -3.95
CA ALA A 173 -15.69 25.42 -3.62
C ALA A 173 -15.75 24.36 -2.51
N ARG A 174 -15.22 23.16 -2.77
CA ARG A 174 -15.00 22.13 -1.74
C ARG A 174 -13.65 22.39 -1.06
N THR A 175 -13.60 22.30 0.26
CA THR A 175 -12.36 22.37 1.05
C THR A 175 -12.06 21.01 1.65
N ASP A 176 -10.98 20.39 1.21
CA ASP A 176 -10.56 19.08 1.67
C ASP A 176 -9.70 19.20 2.94
N GLY A 177 -10.13 18.54 4.03
CA GLY A 177 -9.42 18.49 5.31
C GLY A 177 -8.73 17.14 5.57
N VAL A 178 -7.93 17.06 6.65
CA VAL A 178 -7.20 15.83 7.04
C VAL A 178 -8.13 14.62 7.25
N GLY A 179 -9.34 14.82 7.77
CA GLY A 179 -10.32 13.74 7.95
C GLY A 179 -10.81 13.13 6.64
N ASP A 180 -10.86 13.91 5.56
CA ASP A 180 -11.27 13.46 4.23
C ASP A 180 -10.15 12.67 3.54
N PHE A 181 -8.89 12.98 3.84
CA PHE A 181 -7.74 12.18 3.43
C PHE A 181 -7.71 10.81 4.13
N VAL A 182 -7.96 10.75 5.44
CA VAL A 182 -8.05 9.47 6.19
C VAL A 182 -9.14 8.58 5.61
N SER A 183 -10.33 9.14 5.35
CA SER A 183 -11.44 8.42 4.74
C SER A 183 -11.08 7.88 3.35
N ARG A 184 -10.51 8.72 2.47
CA ARG A 184 -10.10 8.31 1.11
C ARG A 184 -8.99 7.26 1.11
N VAL A 185 -8.01 7.37 2.00
CA VAL A 185 -6.95 6.35 2.09
C VAL A 185 -7.52 5.01 2.56
N LEU A 186 -8.35 4.99 3.60
CA LEU A 186 -8.92 3.75 4.14
C LEU A 186 -9.99 3.12 3.22
N VAL A 187 -10.85 3.94 2.58
CA VAL A 187 -11.86 3.48 1.61
C VAL A 187 -11.24 3.18 0.23
N GLY A 188 -10.05 3.70 -0.05
CA GLY A 188 -9.35 3.61 -1.34
C GLY A 188 -8.34 2.47 -1.48
N LEU A 189 -8.25 1.56 -0.50
CA LEU A 189 -7.25 0.47 -0.52
C LEU A 189 -7.59 -0.67 -1.49
N THR A 190 -8.73 -0.68 -2.16
CA THR A 190 -9.04 -1.75 -3.15
C THR A 190 -8.14 -1.62 -4.38
N TYR A 191 -7.11 -2.45 -4.51
CA TYR A 191 -6.17 -2.34 -5.64
C TYR A 191 -6.69 -3.01 -6.91
N SER A 192 -6.14 -2.61 -8.07
CA SER A 192 -6.45 -3.27 -9.33
C SER A 192 -5.97 -4.72 -9.31
N ARG A 193 -6.59 -5.59 -10.12
CA ARG A 193 -6.20 -7.01 -10.22
C ARG A 193 -4.71 -7.20 -10.57
N THR A 194 -4.13 -6.30 -11.38
CA THR A 194 -2.71 -6.35 -11.71
C THR A 194 -1.83 -5.99 -10.51
N GLN A 195 -2.23 -4.99 -9.72
CA GLN A 195 -1.52 -4.59 -8.51
C GLN A 195 -1.54 -5.71 -7.45
N GLU A 196 -2.67 -6.40 -7.29
CA GLU A 196 -2.76 -7.59 -6.42
C GLU A 196 -1.78 -8.69 -6.86
N LEU A 197 -1.74 -9.02 -8.16
CA LEU A 197 -0.80 -10.02 -8.70
C LEU A 197 0.67 -9.62 -8.50
N GLN A 198 0.98 -8.32 -8.57
CA GLN A 198 2.33 -7.82 -8.34
C GLN A 198 2.71 -7.90 -6.85
N ALA A 199 1.80 -7.51 -5.95
CA ALA A 199 1.99 -7.59 -4.51
C ALA A 199 2.15 -9.04 -4.04
N ASP A 200 1.35 -9.97 -4.57
CA ASP A 200 1.45 -11.41 -4.34
C ASP A 200 2.86 -11.95 -4.63
N VAL A 201 3.34 -11.70 -5.85
CA VAL A 201 4.64 -12.23 -6.31
C VAL A 201 5.79 -11.54 -5.57
N LEU A 202 5.71 -10.23 -5.36
CA LEU A 202 6.74 -9.52 -4.61
C LEU A 202 6.80 -9.98 -3.16
N GLY A 203 5.65 -10.15 -2.50
CA GLY A 203 5.53 -10.65 -1.13
C GLY A 203 6.10 -12.05 -0.98
N MET A 204 5.77 -12.97 -1.89
CA MET A 204 6.34 -14.33 -1.91
C MET A 204 7.88 -14.31 -1.99
N TYR A 205 8.45 -13.46 -2.84
CA TYR A 205 9.91 -13.36 -2.98
C TYR A 205 10.53 -12.70 -1.76
N LEU A 206 9.86 -11.71 -1.17
CA LEU A 206 10.34 -11.03 0.03
C LEU A 206 10.45 -12.01 1.20
N ILE A 207 9.44 -12.84 1.44
CA ILE A 207 9.48 -13.85 2.51
C ILE A 207 10.50 -14.95 2.23
N ALA A 208 10.65 -15.39 0.97
CA ALA A 208 11.68 -16.36 0.59
C ALA A 208 13.10 -15.84 0.88
N ASN A 209 13.40 -14.62 0.44
CA ASN A 209 14.66 -13.93 0.71
C ASN A 209 14.87 -13.69 2.21
N ALA A 210 13.80 -13.54 2.99
CA ALA A 210 13.87 -13.41 4.45
C ALA A 210 14.16 -14.75 5.14
N GLY A 211 14.17 -15.88 4.43
CA GLY A 211 14.34 -17.23 4.99
C GLY A 211 13.05 -17.76 5.63
N ILE A 212 11.90 -17.40 5.06
CA ILE A 212 10.56 -17.85 5.47
C ILE A 212 9.98 -18.68 4.32
N ASP A 213 9.33 -19.81 4.61
CA ASP A 213 8.84 -20.73 3.58
C ASP A 213 7.83 -20.04 2.65
N PRO A 214 8.14 -19.85 1.35
CA PRO A 214 7.27 -19.16 0.41
C PRO A 214 5.98 -19.93 0.07
N SER A 215 5.89 -21.21 0.44
CA SER A 215 4.64 -21.98 0.33
C SER A 215 3.52 -21.36 1.17
N ALA A 216 3.88 -20.61 2.22
CA ALA A 216 2.93 -19.90 3.07
C ALA A 216 2.09 -18.88 2.30
N ALA A 217 2.63 -18.25 1.25
CA ALA A 217 1.87 -17.32 0.41
C ALA A 217 0.75 -18.02 -0.38
N VAL A 218 0.99 -19.25 -0.86
CA VAL A 218 -0.06 -20.06 -1.49
C VAL A 218 -1.09 -20.52 -0.46
N SER A 219 -0.60 -21.01 0.70
CA SER A 219 -1.45 -21.54 1.79
C SER A 219 -2.41 -20.49 2.33
N VAL A 220 -1.91 -19.30 2.70
CA VAL A 220 -2.76 -18.24 3.25
C VAL A 220 -3.80 -17.77 2.26
N PHE A 221 -3.44 -17.70 0.97
CA PHE A 221 -4.39 -17.27 -0.07
C PHE A 221 -5.48 -18.31 -0.30
N GLN A 222 -5.16 -19.61 -0.21
CA GLN A 222 -6.14 -20.69 -0.26
C GLN A 222 -7.07 -20.69 0.97
N LYS A 223 -6.53 -20.45 2.18
CA LYS A 223 -7.30 -20.27 3.40
C LYS A 223 -8.26 -19.08 3.32
N LEU A 224 -7.77 -17.93 2.84
CA LEU A 224 -8.62 -16.78 2.55
C LEU A 224 -9.70 -17.13 1.53
N GLY A 225 -9.37 -17.97 0.55
CA GLY A 225 -10.27 -18.55 -0.45
C GLY A 225 -11.55 -19.17 0.12
N THR A 226 -11.50 -19.72 1.34
CA THR A 226 -12.65 -20.41 1.98
C THR A 226 -13.64 -19.49 2.66
N LEU A 227 -13.30 -18.22 2.89
CA LEU A 227 -14.21 -17.22 3.44
C LEU A 227 -15.06 -16.59 2.34
N GLU A 228 -16.28 -16.16 2.67
CA GLU A 228 -17.05 -15.29 1.77
C GLU A 228 -16.52 -13.86 1.83
N SER A 229 -16.67 -13.10 0.74
CA SER A 229 -16.19 -11.70 0.71
C SER A 229 -16.92 -10.77 1.69
N SER A 230 -18.14 -11.12 2.12
CA SER A 230 -18.89 -10.38 3.14
C SER A 230 -18.37 -10.58 4.56
N ASP A 231 -17.61 -11.65 4.77
CA ASP A 231 -17.23 -12.11 6.11
C ASP A 231 -15.81 -11.63 6.48
N SER A 232 -15.11 -11.01 5.54
CA SER A 232 -13.75 -10.54 5.69
C SER A 232 -13.53 -9.22 4.95
N ASP A 233 -13.24 -8.17 5.70
CA ASP A 233 -12.80 -6.89 5.13
C ASP A 233 -11.55 -7.10 4.26
N PHE A 234 -10.63 -7.99 4.67
CA PHE A 234 -9.48 -8.37 3.83
C PHE A 234 -9.89 -8.88 2.45
N ARG A 235 -10.91 -9.74 2.35
CA ARG A 235 -11.40 -10.25 1.06
C ARG A 235 -12.13 -9.20 0.23
N SER A 236 -12.75 -8.22 0.88
CA SER A 236 -13.35 -7.07 0.20
C SER A 236 -12.26 -6.18 -0.41
N ASP A 237 -11.20 -5.91 0.36
CA ASP A 237 -10.09 -5.05 -0.04
C ASP A 237 -9.14 -5.74 -1.02
N HIS A 238 -8.92 -7.05 -0.84
CA HIS A 238 -8.05 -7.92 -1.63
C HIS A 238 -8.81 -9.12 -2.21
N PRO A 239 -9.55 -8.95 -3.31
CA PRO A 239 -10.40 -10.01 -3.85
C PRO A 239 -9.63 -11.29 -4.22
N TYR A 240 -10.19 -12.43 -3.80
CA TYR A 240 -9.71 -13.75 -4.22
C TYR A 240 -9.86 -13.94 -5.74
N SER A 241 -8.89 -14.62 -6.35
CA SER A 241 -9.07 -15.19 -7.70
C SER A 241 -8.15 -16.37 -7.95
N GLU A 242 -8.61 -17.33 -8.75
CA GLU A 242 -7.80 -18.46 -9.23
C GLU A 242 -6.53 -18.01 -9.98
N LYS A 243 -6.57 -16.84 -10.64
CA LYS A 243 -5.42 -16.28 -11.32
C LYS A 243 -4.27 -15.95 -10.35
N ARG A 244 -4.59 -15.45 -9.15
CA ARG A 244 -3.61 -15.13 -8.10
C ARG A 244 -2.95 -16.41 -7.58
N VAL A 245 -3.76 -17.43 -7.24
CA VAL A 245 -3.25 -18.76 -6.83
C VAL A 245 -2.35 -19.37 -7.89
N SER A 246 -2.81 -19.41 -9.14
CA SER A 246 -2.06 -19.99 -10.26
C SER A 246 -0.72 -19.27 -10.48
N LEU A 247 -0.71 -17.95 -10.35
CA LEU A 247 0.51 -17.16 -10.48
C LEU A 247 1.48 -17.42 -9.32
N LEU A 248 1.01 -17.45 -8.07
CA LEU A 248 1.83 -17.81 -6.91
C LEU A 248 2.43 -19.21 -7.10
N GLN A 249 1.63 -20.20 -7.51
CA GLN A 249 2.10 -21.56 -7.79
C GLN A 249 3.17 -21.61 -8.89
N LYS A 250 3.02 -20.79 -9.94
CA LYS A 250 4.02 -20.68 -11.02
C LYS A 250 5.35 -20.11 -10.52
N HIS A 251 5.31 -19.20 -9.57
CA HIS A 251 6.50 -18.55 -8.99
C HIS A 251 7.13 -19.35 -7.84
N LEU A 252 6.37 -20.23 -7.19
CA LEU A 252 6.77 -20.99 -6.00
C LEU A 252 8.07 -21.80 -6.17
N PRO A 253 8.34 -22.52 -7.29
CA PRO A 253 9.59 -23.27 -7.42
C PRO A 253 10.84 -22.38 -7.27
N GLN A 254 10.85 -21.24 -7.96
CA GLN A 254 11.95 -20.27 -7.88
C GLN A 254 12.05 -19.65 -6.48
N ALA A 255 10.92 -19.33 -5.85
CA ALA A 255 10.92 -18.83 -4.49
C ALA A 255 11.48 -19.86 -3.50
N LYS A 256 11.18 -21.16 -3.68
CA LYS A 256 11.74 -22.23 -2.86
C LYS A 256 13.26 -22.35 -3.00
N GLU A 257 13.80 -22.24 -4.21
CA GLU A 257 15.26 -22.21 -4.42
C GLU A 257 15.92 -21.06 -3.62
N ILE A 258 15.33 -19.86 -3.64
CA ILE A 258 15.81 -18.71 -2.86
C ILE A 258 15.77 -19.01 -1.35
N TYR A 259 14.65 -19.57 -0.87
CA TYR A 259 14.47 -19.94 0.53
C TYR A 259 15.49 -20.99 0.99
N GLU A 260 15.75 -22.02 0.18
CA GLU A 260 16.74 -23.07 0.48
C GLU A 260 18.16 -22.50 0.55
N LEU A 261 18.53 -21.64 -0.42
CA LEU A 261 19.79 -20.93 -0.40
C LEU A 261 19.93 -20.06 0.84
N MET A 262 18.92 -19.25 1.17
CA MET A 262 18.95 -18.39 2.35
C MET A 262 19.12 -19.21 3.63
N THR A 263 18.43 -20.34 3.73
CA THR A 263 18.56 -21.27 4.86
C THR A 263 19.99 -21.79 5.01
N ILE A 264 20.65 -22.16 3.90
CA ILE A 264 22.06 -22.60 3.90
C ILE A 264 22.97 -21.46 4.36
N TYR A 265 22.80 -20.25 3.84
CA TYR A 265 23.63 -19.09 4.21
C TYR A 265 23.50 -18.73 5.71
N GLN A 266 22.27 -18.73 6.24
CA GLN A 266 22.02 -18.50 7.67
C GLN A 266 22.72 -19.54 8.55
N LYS A 267 22.69 -20.82 8.15
CA LYS A 267 23.35 -21.92 8.88
C LYS A 267 24.87 -21.78 8.94
N HIS A 268 25.49 -21.23 7.90
CA HIS A 268 26.96 -21.11 7.79
C HIS A 268 27.51 -19.73 8.19
N GLY A 269 26.66 -18.83 8.70
CA GLY A 269 27.09 -17.52 9.20
C GLY A 269 27.53 -16.53 8.12
N VAL A 270 27.40 -16.87 6.84
CA VAL A 270 27.68 -15.99 5.72
C VAL A 270 26.43 -15.14 5.49
N LYS A 271 26.31 -14.00 6.16
CA LYS A 271 25.21 -13.05 5.92
C LYS A 271 25.62 -11.93 4.97
N GLU A 272 26.89 -11.55 5.00
CA GLU A 272 27.46 -10.55 4.11
C GLU A 272 27.55 -11.16 2.70
N ASN A 273 26.82 -10.57 1.74
CA ASN A 273 26.77 -10.93 0.32
C ASN A 273 25.79 -12.04 -0.10
N PHE A 274 24.68 -12.28 0.63
CA PHE A 274 23.61 -13.10 0.06
C PHE A 274 23.06 -12.41 -1.21
N PRO A 275 23.00 -13.10 -2.37
CA PRO A 275 22.51 -12.51 -3.62
C PRO A 275 20.97 -12.49 -3.60
N TYR A 276 20.40 -11.54 -2.87
CA TYR A 276 18.94 -11.39 -2.80
C TYR A 276 18.34 -11.24 -4.20
N VAL A 277 17.21 -11.91 -4.45
CA VAL A 277 16.62 -12.03 -5.78
C VAL A 277 15.34 -11.20 -5.87
N LYS A 278 15.27 -10.29 -6.85
CA LYS A 278 14.04 -9.57 -7.22
C LYS A 278 13.20 -10.40 -8.19
N PRO A 279 11.87 -10.43 -8.04
CA PRO A 279 11.01 -10.99 -9.07
C PRO A 279 10.99 -10.07 -10.32
N ASN A 280 10.83 -10.67 -11.50
CA ASN A 280 10.58 -9.90 -12.72
C ASN A 280 9.08 -9.58 -12.84
N LEU A 281 8.72 -8.34 -12.53
CA LEU A 281 7.33 -7.85 -12.52
C LEU A 281 6.87 -7.23 -13.86
N GLN A 282 7.77 -7.03 -14.83
CA GLN A 282 7.50 -6.17 -16.00
C GLN A 282 6.88 -6.89 -17.22
N ASN A 283 6.76 -8.22 -17.24
CA ASN A 283 6.40 -8.95 -18.47
C ASN A 283 5.49 -10.18 -18.31
N ARG A 284 4.75 -10.36 -17.20
CA ARG A 284 4.13 -11.67 -16.90
C ARG A 284 2.73 -11.68 -16.27
N TYR A 285 1.93 -10.60 -16.34
CA TYR A 285 0.59 -10.53 -15.75
C TYR A 285 -0.53 -10.29 -16.76
#